data_AF-A0A2Z4JSM6-F1
#
_entry.id   AF-A0A2Z4JSM6-F1
#
_cell.length_a   1.000
_cell.length_b   1.000
_cell.length_c   1.000
_cell.angle_alpha   90.00
_cell.angle_beta   90.00
_cell.angle_gamma   90.00
#
_symmetry.space_group_name_H-M   'P 1'
#
loop_
_entity.id
_entity.type
_entity.pdbx_description
1 polymer ?
#
loop_
_entity_poly.entity_id
_entity_poly.type
_entity_poly.pdbx_seq_one_letter_code
_entity_poly.pdbx_strand_id
1 'polypeptide(L)'
;MPSALEQLKAFTTVVADTGDFERMRQFLPQDATTNPSLILKAAQQSNYQALVDQVKAAHPGMKAAELVDYILVAFGLEILKIVPGRVSTEVDARLSFDTAGTIAKGKHLISLYESHGIKRERILIKLAGTWEGIEAAKALEAEGIHCNMTLLFSLVQAAACGAANAKLISPFVGRITDWFKVKLGSQWSDASHTGANDPGVLSVKRIYQHYKHFGIKTEIMGASFRNTSQILELAGCDLLTISPELLAELQKSDQLVSRKLLEKSESSAEIDMLKLDESSFRLELNNDAMATEKLAEGIRNFCIDTEKLENLLS
;
A
#
# COMPACT_ATOMS: atom_id res chain seq x y z
N MET A 1 20.20 -24.13 -3.90
CA MET A 1 20.33 -22.76 -4.46
C MET A 1 19.32 -21.88 -3.74
N PRO A 2 19.61 -20.60 -3.48
CA PRO A 2 18.64 -19.72 -2.83
C PRO A 2 17.40 -19.57 -3.71
N SER A 3 16.22 -19.58 -3.09
CA SER A 3 14.95 -19.31 -3.77
C SER A 3 14.91 -17.89 -4.36
N ALA A 4 14.02 -17.64 -5.32
CA ALA A 4 13.82 -16.31 -5.89
C ALA A 4 13.43 -15.29 -4.79
N LEU A 5 12.68 -15.71 -3.77
CA LEU A 5 12.37 -14.87 -2.61
C LEU A 5 13.62 -14.47 -1.81
N GLU A 6 14.53 -15.42 -1.53
CA GLU A 6 15.77 -15.13 -0.82
C GLU A 6 16.69 -14.21 -1.62
N GLN A 7 16.76 -14.41 -2.94
CA GLN A 7 17.52 -13.53 -3.83
C GLN A 7 16.91 -12.12 -3.89
N LEU A 8 15.57 -11.99 -3.94
CA LEU A 8 14.88 -10.71 -3.95
C LEU A 8 15.17 -9.89 -2.68
N LYS A 9 15.22 -10.54 -1.51
CA LYS A 9 15.55 -9.91 -0.22
C LYS A 9 16.95 -9.28 -0.19
N ALA A 10 17.86 -9.68 -1.08
CA ALA A 10 19.17 -9.04 -1.20
C ALA A 10 19.13 -7.67 -1.89
N PHE A 11 18.05 -7.36 -2.62
CA PHE A 11 17.90 -6.11 -3.37
C PHE A 11 16.81 -5.19 -2.84
N THR A 12 15.79 -5.76 -2.19
CA THR A 12 14.57 -5.05 -1.80
C THR A 12 14.06 -5.55 -0.45
N THR A 13 13.57 -4.63 0.37
CA THR A 13 12.87 -4.98 1.60
C THR A 13 11.52 -5.62 1.27
N VAL A 14 11.34 -6.89 1.63
CA VAL A 14 10.09 -7.62 1.39
C VAL A 14 9.11 -7.39 2.53
N VAL A 15 7.88 -7.03 2.15
CA VAL A 15 6.73 -6.74 3.02
C VAL A 15 5.61 -7.73 2.70
N ALA A 16 4.86 -8.19 3.71
CA ALA A 16 3.70 -9.06 3.49
C ALA A 16 2.39 -8.26 3.39
N ASP A 17 1.62 -8.48 2.32
CA ASP A 17 0.31 -7.83 2.11
C ASP A 17 -0.83 -8.74 2.57
N THR A 18 -1.11 -8.75 3.87
CA THR A 18 -2.11 -9.65 4.44
C THR A 18 -2.59 -9.23 5.84
N GLY A 19 -3.87 -9.49 6.14
CA GLY A 19 -4.39 -9.54 7.52
C GLY A 19 -4.29 -10.94 8.15
N ASP A 20 -4.01 -11.96 7.34
CA ASP A 20 -3.80 -13.34 7.77
C ASP A 20 -2.35 -13.49 8.26
N PHE A 21 -2.13 -13.11 9.52
CA PHE A 21 -0.82 -12.98 10.12
C PHE A 21 -0.12 -14.33 10.40
N GLU A 22 -0.87 -15.43 10.51
CA GLU A 22 -0.28 -16.77 10.65
C GLU A 22 0.40 -17.24 9.37
N ARG A 23 -0.23 -17.01 8.20
CA ARG A 23 0.37 -17.43 6.91
C ARG A 23 1.66 -16.70 6.59
N MET A 24 1.84 -15.45 7.05
CA MET A 24 3.04 -14.68 6.73
C MET A 24 4.29 -15.07 7.53
N ARG A 25 4.15 -15.74 8.69
CA ARG A 25 5.30 -16.12 9.55
C ARG A 25 6.39 -16.85 8.78
N GLN A 26 6.02 -17.77 7.89
CA GLN A 26 6.94 -18.60 7.13
C GLN A 26 7.82 -17.80 6.14
N PHE A 27 7.41 -16.60 5.76
CA PHE A 27 8.12 -15.77 4.79
C PHE A 27 9.07 -14.77 5.43
N LEU A 28 9.05 -14.61 6.76
CA LEU A 28 9.89 -13.68 7.52
C LEU A 28 9.98 -12.28 6.87
N PRO A 29 8.84 -11.58 6.68
CA PRO A 29 8.83 -10.24 6.08
C PRO A 29 9.35 -9.19 7.09
N GLN A 30 9.88 -8.08 6.57
CA GLN A 30 10.38 -6.98 7.40
C GLN A 30 9.22 -6.15 7.98
N ASP A 31 8.26 -5.81 7.12
CA ASP A 31 7.06 -5.04 7.44
C ASP A 31 5.81 -5.83 7.00
N ALA A 32 4.62 -5.36 7.35
CA ALA A 32 3.35 -5.85 6.83
C ALA A 32 2.38 -4.71 6.49
N THR A 33 1.51 -4.96 5.51
CA THR A 33 0.43 -4.04 5.13
C THR A 33 -0.92 -4.69 5.29
N THR A 34 -1.87 -3.93 5.84
CA THR A 34 -3.30 -4.25 5.77
C THR A 34 -4.04 -3.18 4.96
N ASN A 35 -5.30 -3.46 4.67
CA ASN A 35 -6.29 -2.58 4.08
C ASN A 35 -7.69 -3.11 4.45
N PRO A 36 -8.78 -2.36 4.19
CA PRO A 36 -10.12 -2.79 4.58
C PRO A 36 -10.50 -4.18 4.03
N SER A 37 -10.18 -4.47 2.77
CA SER A 37 -10.46 -5.79 2.15
C SER A 37 -9.70 -6.93 2.84
N LEU A 38 -8.44 -6.71 3.19
CA LEU A 38 -7.61 -7.73 3.85
C LEU A 38 -8.07 -8.01 5.29
N ILE A 39 -8.45 -6.97 6.02
CA ILE A 39 -8.98 -7.13 7.39
C ILE A 39 -10.35 -7.82 7.34
N LEU A 40 -11.25 -7.41 6.44
CA LEU A 40 -12.52 -8.10 6.24
C LEU A 40 -12.30 -9.60 5.96
N LYS A 41 -11.43 -9.92 5.01
CA LYS A 41 -11.13 -11.31 4.66
C LYS A 41 -10.58 -12.11 5.84
N ALA A 42 -9.69 -11.50 6.63
CA ALA A 42 -9.11 -12.15 7.82
C ALA A 42 -10.15 -12.31 8.94
N ALA A 43 -10.93 -11.27 9.24
CA ALA A 43 -11.96 -11.29 10.27
C ALA A 43 -13.09 -12.29 10.00
N GLN A 44 -13.25 -12.77 8.76
CA GLN A 44 -14.20 -13.84 8.41
C GLN A 44 -13.64 -15.26 8.63
N GLN A 45 -12.34 -15.43 8.86
CA GLN A 45 -11.74 -16.75 9.03
C GLN A 45 -11.97 -17.28 10.45
N SER A 46 -12.17 -18.61 10.56
CA SER A 46 -12.46 -19.28 11.84
C SER A 46 -11.34 -19.13 12.86
N ASN A 47 -10.08 -19.15 12.43
CA ASN A 47 -8.88 -18.99 13.26
C ASN A 47 -8.73 -17.58 13.86
N TYR A 48 -9.47 -16.58 13.37
CA TYR A 48 -9.42 -15.21 13.88
C TYR A 48 -10.69 -14.78 14.63
N GLN A 49 -11.71 -15.64 14.74
CA GLN A 49 -12.94 -15.30 15.48
C GLN A 49 -12.67 -15.00 16.96
N ALA A 50 -11.74 -15.72 17.59
CA ALA A 50 -11.38 -15.45 18.98
C ALA A 50 -10.88 -14.01 19.20
N LEU A 51 -10.12 -13.46 18.25
CA LEU A 51 -9.65 -12.07 18.30
C LEU A 51 -10.80 -11.09 18.11
N VAL A 52 -11.70 -11.36 17.15
CA VAL A 52 -12.89 -10.55 16.90
C VAL A 52 -13.81 -10.53 18.14
N ASP A 53 -14.10 -11.70 18.71
CA ASP A 53 -14.93 -11.85 19.90
C ASP A 53 -14.31 -11.15 21.12
N GLN A 54 -12.99 -11.22 21.28
CA GLN A 54 -12.28 -10.50 22.33
C GLN A 54 -12.46 -8.98 22.20
N VAL A 55 -12.35 -8.44 20.98
CA VAL A 55 -12.57 -7.01 20.73
C VAL A 55 -14.02 -6.62 21.03
N LYS A 56 -15.01 -7.42 20.59
CA LYS A 56 -16.44 -7.19 20.90
C LYS A 56 -16.69 -7.20 22.41
N ALA A 57 -16.13 -8.18 23.13
CA ALA A 57 -16.30 -8.33 24.57
C ALA A 57 -15.65 -7.19 25.37
N ALA A 58 -14.53 -6.64 24.89
CA ALA A 58 -13.83 -5.52 25.54
C ALA A 58 -14.56 -4.18 25.37
N HIS A 59 -15.50 -4.06 24.43
CA HIS A 59 -16.19 -2.81 24.09
C HIS A 59 -17.71 -3.01 24.06
N PRO A 60 -18.33 -3.41 25.20
CA PRO A 60 -19.76 -3.72 25.23
C PRO A 60 -20.60 -2.50 24.90
N GLY A 61 -21.56 -2.65 23.99
CA GLY A 61 -22.50 -1.59 23.59
C GLY A 61 -21.95 -0.56 22.60
N MET A 62 -20.69 -0.69 22.17
CA MET A 62 -20.10 0.13 21.12
C MET A 62 -20.72 -0.21 19.75
N LYS A 63 -20.91 0.79 18.89
CA LYS A 63 -21.49 0.56 17.55
C LYS A 63 -20.46 -0.15 16.66
N ALA A 64 -20.94 -0.94 15.70
CA ALA A 64 -20.08 -1.63 14.75
C ALA A 64 -19.08 -0.70 14.03
N ALA A 65 -19.51 0.49 13.63
CA ALA A 65 -18.65 1.50 12.99
C ALA A 65 -17.49 1.97 13.88
N GLU A 66 -17.68 2.02 15.20
CA GLU A 66 -16.63 2.37 16.16
C GLU A 66 -15.73 1.16 16.46
N LEU A 67 -16.30 -0.06 16.48
CA LEU A 67 -15.55 -1.30 16.67
C LEU A 67 -14.55 -1.59 15.55
N VAL A 68 -14.79 -1.10 14.32
CA VAL A 68 -13.87 -1.28 13.19
C VAL A 68 -12.46 -0.82 13.56
N ASP A 69 -12.30 0.36 14.17
CA ASP A 69 -10.96 0.88 14.52
C ASP A 69 -10.22 -0.06 15.49
N TYR A 70 -10.92 -0.62 16.48
CA TYR A 70 -10.35 -1.57 17.44
C TYR A 70 -9.99 -2.90 16.79
N ILE A 71 -10.78 -3.36 15.81
CA ILE A 71 -10.45 -4.55 15.02
C ILE A 71 -9.19 -4.30 14.18
N LEU A 72 -9.11 -3.15 13.49
CA LEU A 72 -7.92 -2.78 12.71
C LEU A 72 -6.66 -2.79 13.57
N VAL A 73 -6.72 -2.17 14.76
CA VAL A 73 -5.61 -2.12 15.71
C VAL A 73 -5.29 -3.51 16.27
N ALA A 74 -6.29 -4.30 16.65
CA ALA A 74 -6.08 -5.65 17.18
C ALA A 74 -5.32 -6.55 16.20
N PHE A 75 -5.68 -6.54 14.92
CA PHE A 75 -4.93 -7.25 13.88
C PHE A 75 -3.51 -6.72 13.72
N GLY A 76 -3.34 -5.39 13.75
CA GLY A 76 -2.01 -4.78 13.69
C GLY A 76 -1.12 -5.15 14.88
N LEU A 77 -1.69 -5.26 16.09
CA LEU A 77 -0.97 -5.73 17.29
C LEU A 77 -0.47 -7.16 17.11
N GLU A 78 -1.28 -8.07 16.59
CA GLU A 78 -0.84 -9.46 16.32
C GLU A 78 0.24 -9.51 15.24
N ILE A 79 0.11 -8.70 14.18
CA ILE A 79 1.13 -8.56 13.14
C ILE A 79 2.46 -8.06 13.71
N LEU A 80 2.45 -7.07 14.59
CA LEU A 80 3.66 -6.47 15.18
C LEU A 80 4.43 -7.40 16.12
N LYS A 81 3.79 -8.47 16.62
CA LYS A 81 4.48 -9.56 17.36
C LYS A 81 5.32 -10.44 16.43
N ILE A 82 5.09 -10.37 15.12
CA ILE A 82 5.72 -11.23 14.11
C ILE A 82 6.78 -10.46 13.34
N VAL A 83 6.43 -9.26 12.85
CA VAL A 83 7.32 -8.46 12.02
C VAL A 83 8.24 -7.60 12.87
N PRO A 84 9.54 -7.50 12.55
CA PRO A 84 10.47 -6.64 13.28
C PRO A 84 10.26 -5.14 12.97
N GLY A 85 9.73 -4.83 11.79
CA GLY A 85 9.48 -3.47 11.33
C GLY A 85 8.03 -3.04 11.53
N ARG A 86 7.43 -2.46 10.50
CA ARG A 86 6.21 -1.65 10.61
C ARG A 86 4.95 -2.41 10.20
N VAL A 87 3.80 -1.95 10.69
CA VAL A 87 2.49 -2.30 10.13
C VAL A 87 1.83 -1.07 9.52
N SER A 88 1.28 -1.20 8.31
CA SER A 88 0.38 -0.17 7.76
C SER A 88 -1.07 -0.46 8.13
N THR A 89 -1.76 0.52 8.71
CA THR A 89 -3.19 0.46 9.04
C THR A 89 -3.92 1.58 8.34
N GLU A 90 -4.95 1.24 7.57
CA GLU A 90 -5.66 2.17 6.70
C GLU A 90 -6.80 2.86 7.44
N VAL A 91 -6.93 4.17 7.24
CA VAL A 91 -8.10 4.93 7.71
C VAL A 91 -9.35 4.50 6.96
N ASP A 92 -10.51 4.83 7.51
CA ASP A 92 -11.78 4.64 6.82
C ASP A 92 -11.79 5.36 5.47
N ALA A 93 -11.96 4.61 4.38
CA ALA A 93 -11.95 5.14 3.01
C ALA A 93 -13.07 6.16 2.75
N ARG A 94 -14.16 6.17 3.56
CA ARG A 94 -15.21 7.19 3.49
C ARG A 94 -14.68 8.61 3.79
N LEU A 95 -13.52 8.71 4.46
CA LEU A 95 -12.86 9.97 4.77
C LEU A 95 -11.90 10.45 3.67
N SER A 96 -11.75 9.73 2.55
CA SER A 96 -10.74 10.02 1.52
C SER A 96 -10.82 11.42 0.90
N PHE A 97 -11.94 12.13 1.08
CA PHE A 97 -12.16 13.50 0.61
C PHE A 97 -12.43 14.50 1.76
N ASP A 98 -12.12 14.11 3.00
CA ASP A 98 -12.20 14.95 4.20
C ASP A 98 -10.82 14.99 4.88
N THR A 99 -10.08 16.06 4.62
CA THR A 99 -8.74 16.25 5.19
C THR A 99 -8.77 16.27 6.72
N ALA A 100 -9.72 17.00 7.32
CA ALA A 100 -9.79 17.16 8.77
C ALA A 100 -10.20 15.85 9.45
N GLY A 101 -11.20 15.16 8.89
CA GLY A 101 -11.63 13.84 9.33
C GLY A 101 -10.51 12.80 9.22
N THR A 102 -9.76 12.82 8.11
CA THR A 102 -8.61 11.92 7.90
C THR A 102 -7.50 12.15 8.93
N ILE A 103 -7.15 13.42 9.21
CA ILE A 103 -6.16 13.75 10.24
C ILE A 103 -6.64 13.26 11.62
N ALA A 104 -7.89 13.54 11.98
CA ALA A 104 -8.46 13.12 13.25
C ALA A 104 -8.45 11.59 13.41
N LYS A 105 -8.83 10.86 12.36
CA LYS A 105 -8.81 9.40 12.34
C LYS A 105 -7.39 8.84 12.45
N GLY A 106 -6.43 9.41 11.71
CA GLY A 106 -5.01 9.02 11.79
C GLY A 106 -4.45 9.16 13.21
N LYS A 107 -4.72 10.30 13.87
CA LYS A 107 -4.34 10.54 15.27
C LYS A 107 -5.01 9.56 16.23
N HIS A 108 -6.29 9.27 16.02
CA HIS A 108 -7.03 8.31 16.83
C HIS A 108 -6.43 6.90 16.74
N LEU A 109 -6.15 6.41 15.53
CA LEU A 109 -5.52 5.09 15.34
C LEU A 109 -4.15 5.02 16.02
N ILE A 110 -3.33 6.07 15.91
CA ILE A 110 -2.05 6.14 16.64
C ILE A 110 -2.26 6.08 18.15
N SER A 111 -3.21 6.84 18.70
CA SER A 111 -3.46 6.82 20.14
C SER A 111 -3.91 5.44 20.64
N LEU A 112 -4.66 4.70 19.82
CA LEU A 112 -5.04 3.32 20.12
C LEU A 112 -3.84 2.37 20.14
N TYR A 113 -2.87 2.53 19.23
CA TYR A 113 -1.63 1.75 19.28
C TYR A 113 -0.78 2.11 20.51
N GLU A 114 -0.66 3.40 20.81
CA GLU A 114 0.13 3.89 21.95
C GLU A 114 -0.44 3.43 23.30
N SER A 115 -1.78 3.33 23.42
CA SER A 115 -2.42 2.80 24.63
C SER A 115 -2.09 1.32 24.88
N HIS A 116 -1.63 0.60 23.86
CA HIS A 116 -1.13 -0.77 23.95
C HIS A 116 0.40 -0.86 24.05
N GLY A 117 1.07 0.27 24.31
CA GLY A 117 2.52 0.35 24.46
C GLY A 117 3.30 0.24 23.13
N ILE A 118 2.63 0.33 21.99
CA ILE A 118 3.29 0.35 20.68
C ILE A 118 3.73 1.77 20.37
N LYS A 119 5.02 1.93 20.07
CA LYS A 119 5.55 3.23 19.64
C LYS A 119 5.09 3.57 18.23
N ARG A 120 4.71 4.83 17.99
CA ARG A 120 4.15 5.29 16.70
C ARG A 120 5.06 5.05 15.50
N GLU A 121 6.38 4.94 15.67
CA GLU A 121 7.32 4.68 14.56
C GLU A 121 7.19 3.26 13.98
N ARG A 122 6.52 2.35 14.71
CA ARG A 122 6.14 1.01 14.23
C ARG A 122 4.89 1.04 13.35
N ILE A 123 4.20 2.17 13.23
CA ILE A 123 2.92 2.29 12.53
C ILE A 123 3.08 3.20 11.33
N LEU A 124 2.44 2.82 10.21
CA LEU A 124 2.18 3.71 9.09
C LEU A 124 0.67 3.90 8.95
N ILE A 125 0.19 5.13 9.11
CA ILE A 125 -1.21 5.46 8.83
C ILE A 125 -1.39 5.53 7.33
N LYS A 126 -2.23 4.63 6.80
CA LYS A 126 -2.38 4.46 5.36
C LYS A 126 -3.57 5.26 4.85
N LEU A 127 -3.33 6.08 3.82
CA LEU A 127 -4.25 7.09 3.31
C LEU A 127 -4.36 6.98 1.79
N ALA A 128 -5.56 7.15 1.22
CA ALA A 128 -5.73 7.20 -0.22
C ALA A 128 -5.01 8.42 -0.83
N GLY A 129 -4.37 8.25 -1.99
CA GLY A 129 -3.65 9.30 -2.72
C GLY A 129 -4.54 10.33 -3.42
N THR A 130 -5.60 10.80 -2.75
CA THR A 130 -6.39 11.97 -3.13
C THR A 130 -5.64 13.25 -2.73
N TRP A 131 -6.08 14.41 -3.21
CA TRP A 131 -5.50 15.70 -2.78
C TRP A 131 -5.66 15.88 -1.26
N GLU A 132 -6.86 15.61 -0.77
CA GLU A 132 -7.23 15.73 0.65
C GLU A 132 -6.42 14.77 1.53
N GLY A 133 -6.20 13.54 1.06
CA GLY A 133 -5.35 12.56 1.72
C GLY A 133 -3.88 12.97 1.77
N ILE A 134 -3.37 13.61 0.71
CA ILE A 134 -1.99 14.13 0.66
C ILE A 134 -1.82 15.31 1.63
N GLU A 135 -2.77 16.24 1.68
CA GLU A 135 -2.75 17.33 2.65
C GLU A 135 -2.88 16.82 4.09
N ALA A 136 -3.66 15.76 4.32
CA ALA A 136 -3.74 15.10 5.61
C ALA A 136 -2.40 14.44 6.00
N ALA A 137 -1.74 13.77 5.05
CA ALA A 137 -0.42 13.17 5.27
C ALA A 137 0.62 14.23 5.66
N LYS A 138 0.63 15.36 4.97
CA LYS A 138 1.52 16.50 5.27
C LYS A 138 1.37 16.98 6.72
N ALA A 139 0.12 17.10 7.20
CA ALA A 139 -0.16 17.50 8.57
C ALA A 139 0.25 16.42 9.59
N LEU A 140 -0.01 15.14 9.30
CA LEU A 140 0.36 14.03 10.17
C LEU A 140 1.88 13.84 10.28
N GLU A 141 2.61 13.91 9.16
CA GLU A 141 4.08 13.80 9.14
C GLU A 141 4.74 14.95 9.91
N ALA A 142 4.18 16.16 9.85
CA ALA A 142 4.65 17.30 10.64
C ALA A 142 4.52 17.08 12.16
N GLU A 143 3.63 16.17 12.58
CA GLU A 143 3.44 15.75 13.97
C GLU A 143 4.15 14.43 14.31
N GLY A 144 4.99 13.92 13.39
CA GLY A 144 5.73 12.67 13.56
C GLY A 144 4.86 11.41 13.45
N ILE A 145 3.69 11.51 12.80
CA ILE A 145 2.85 10.36 12.46
C ILE A 145 3.14 10.00 11.01
N HIS A 146 3.83 8.87 10.82
CA HIS A 146 4.25 8.45 9.49
C HIS A 146 3.10 7.88 8.67
N CYS A 147 3.06 8.24 7.39
CA CYS A 147 2.01 7.89 6.46
C CYS A 147 2.49 6.94 5.36
N ASN A 148 1.59 6.03 4.97
CA ASN A 148 1.69 5.23 3.75
C ASN A 148 0.62 5.71 2.75
N MET A 149 1.04 6.37 1.68
CA MET A 149 0.11 6.85 0.65
C MET A 149 -0.22 5.73 -0.33
N THR A 150 -1.47 5.28 -0.35
CA THR A 150 -1.95 4.15 -1.15
C THR A 150 -2.88 4.58 -2.29
N LEU A 151 -3.33 3.64 -3.12
CA LEU A 151 -4.15 3.92 -4.31
C LEU A 151 -3.48 4.96 -5.22
N LEU A 152 -2.16 4.82 -5.37
CA LEU A 152 -1.34 5.65 -6.25
C LEU A 152 -1.22 4.97 -7.61
N PHE A 153 -1.69 5.68 -8.63
CA PHE A 153 -1.77 5.17 -10.00
C PHE A 153 -1.00 6.04 -11.00
N SER A 154 -0.76 7.32 -10.65
CA SER A 154 -0.09 8.29 -11.52
C SER A 154 1.16 8.91 -10.89
N LEU A 155 2.03 9.46 -11.74
CA LEU A 155 3.23 10.18 -11.31
C LEU A 155 2.89 11.45 -10.50
N VAL A 156 1.84 12.18 -10.88
CA VAL A 156 1.49 13.43 -10.17
C VAL A 156 1.09 13.16 -8.72
N GLN A 157 0.40 12.05 -8.46
CA GLN A 157 0.11 11.63 -7.09
C GLN A 157 1.39 11.31 -6.32
N ALA A 158 2.29 10.53 -6.91
CA ALA A 158 3.57 10.21 -6.26
C ALA A 158 4.40 11.47 -5.99
N ALA A 159 4.54 12.38 -6.95
CA ALA A 159 5.30 13.61 -6.76
C ALA A 159 4.70 14.50 -5.66
N ALA A 160 3.38 14.65 -5.62
CA ALA A 160 2.68 15.38 -4.57
C ALA A 160 2.87 14.74 -3.18
N CYS A 161 2.84 13.41 -3.06
CA CYS A 161 3.15 12.71 -1.81
C CYS A 161 4.59 12.97 -1.35
N GLY A 162 5.54 13.00 -2.29
CA GLY A 162 6.93 13.33 -1.99
C GLY A 162 7.11 14.76 -1.49
N ALA A 163 6.40 15.72 -2.10
CA ALA A 163 6.40 17.12 -1.67
C ALA A 163 5.72 17.32 -0.29
N ALA A 164 4.75 16.46 0.05
CA ALA A 164 4.14 16.39 1.38
C ALA A 164 5.02 15.71 2.43
N ASN A 165 6.22 15.23 2.07
CA ASN A 165 7.12 14.46 2.94
C ASN A 165 6.49 13.20 3.54
N ALA A 166 5.57 12.55 2.81
CA ALA A 166 5.06 11.24 3.21
C ALA A 166 6.23 10.27 3.43
N LYS A 167 6.17 9.46 4.48
CA LYS A 167 7.22 8.48 4.81
C LYS A 167 7.35 7.43 3.70
N LEU A 168 6.23 6.95 3.20
CA LEU A 168 6.17 5.87 2.23
C LEU A 168 5.02 6.06 1.23
N ILE A 169 5.23 5.65 -0.02
CA ILE A 169 4.19 5.53 -1.04
C ILE A 169 4.01 4.09 -1.50
N SER A 170 2.77 3.69 -1.75
CA SER A 170 2.38 2.38 -2.29
C SER A 170 1.79 2.52 -3.71
N PRO A 171 2.61 2.69 -4.76
CA PRO A 171 2.13 2.66 -6.14
C PRO A 171 1.66 1.27 -6.55
N PHE A 172 0.46 1.20 -7.13
CA PHE A 172 -0.17 -0.06 -7.49
C PHE A 172 0.27 -0.53 -8.87
N VAL A 173 0.57 -1.81 -9.01
CA VAL A 173 1.04 -2.41 -10.26
C VAL A 173 -0.10 -3.13 -10.97
N GLY A 174 -0.59 -4.21 -10.39
CA GLY A 174 -1.55 -5.11 -11.03
C GLY A 174 -2.90 -4.49 -11.38
N ARG A 175 -3.38 -3.49 -10.60
CA ARG A 175 -4.63 -2.79 -10.96
C ARG A 175 -4.46 -1.90 -12.20
N ILE A 176 -3.25 -1.39 -12.46
CA ILE A 176 -2.93 -0.69 -13.71
C ILE A 176 -2.98 -1.69 -14.86
N THR A 177 -2.32 -2.85 -14.71
CA THR A 177 -2.35 -3.95 -15.68
C THR A 177 -3.79 -4.37 -16.01
N ASP A 178 -4.64 -4.57 -15.00
CA ASP A 178 -6.04 -4.95 -15.18
C ASP A 178 -6.80 -3.92 -16.03
N TRP A 179 -6.60 -2.62 -15.76
CA TRP A 179 -7.28 -1.55 -16.50
C TRP A 179 -6.89 -1.58 -17.98
N PHE A 180 -5.59 -1.61 -18.28
CA PHE A 180 -5.10 -1.64 -19.65
C PHE A 180 -5.52 -2.91 -20.39
N LYS A 181 -5.55 -4.06 -19.70
CA LYS A 181 -6.03 -5.31 -20.28
C LYS A 181 -7.49 -5.23 -20.71
N VAL A 182 -8.35 -4.65 -19.87
CA VAL A 182 -9.76 -4.43 -20.22
C VAL A 182 -9.88 -3.39 -21.34
N LYS A 183 -9.16 -2.27 -21.25
CA LYS A 183 -9.24 -1.16 -22.22
C LYS A 183 -8.78 -1.57 -23.62
N LEU A 184 -7.71 -2.35 -23.73
CA LEU A 184 -7.14 -2.80 -25.00
C LEU A 184 -7.92 -3.98 -25.59
N GLY A 185 -8.58 -4.80 -24.76
CA GLY A 185 -9.38 -5.93 -25.22
C GLY A 185 -8.57 -6.88 -26.10
N SER A 186 -8.98 -7.07 -27.35
CA SER A 186 -8.27 -7.91 -28.32
C SER A 186 -6.89 -7.38 -28.75
N GLN A 187 -6.58 -6.12 -28.47
CA GLN A 187 -5.26 -5.52 -28.71
C GLN A 187 -4.26 -5.82 -27.59
N TRP A 188 -4.72 -6.36 -26.46
CA TRP A 188 -3.83 -6.84 -25.41
C TRP A 188 -3.04 -8.06 -25.91
N SER A 189 -1.72 -8.00 -25.76
CA SER A 189 -0.85 -9.16 -25.96
C SER A 189 0.15 -9.27 -24.83
N ASP A 190 0.33 -10.48 -24.31
CA ASP A 190 1.27 -10.72 -23.22
C ASP A 190 2.72 -10.40 -23.65
N ALA A 191 3.05 -10.63 -24.92
CA ALA A 191 4.36 -10.29 -25.48
C ALA A 191 4.69 -8.78 -25.39
N SER A 192 3.68 -7.90 -25.48
CA SER A 192 3.91 -6.45 -25.51
C SER A 192 3.59 -5.75 -24.19
N HIS A 193 2.86 -6.39 -23.27
CA HIS A 193 2.31 -5.73 -22.08
C HIS A 193 2.55 -6.49 -20.77
N THR A 194 3.53 -7.40 -20.72
CA THR A 194 3.92 -8.11 -19.49
C THR A 194 5.43 -7.97 -19.23
N GLY A 195 5.86 -8.48 -18.06
CA GLY A 195 7.26 -8.38 -17.64
C GLY A 195 7.72 -6.92 -17.59
N ALA A 196 8.82 -6.62 -18.27
CA ALA A 196 9.39 -5.28 -18.29
C ALA A 196 8.47 -4.23 -18.95
N ASN A 197 7.56 -4.67 -19.82
CA ASN A 197 6.62 -3.81 -20.56
C ASN A 197 5.23 -3.73 -19.89
N ASP A 198 5.05 -4.36 -18.73
CA ASP A 198 3.79 -4.26 -18.00
C ASP A 198 3.51 -2.79 -17.61
N PRO A 199 2.32 -2.24 -17.90
CA PRO A 199 2.04 -0.82 -17.66
C PRO A 199 2.12 -0.45 -16.17
N GLY A 200 1.83 -1.38 -15.26
CA GLY A 200 2.01 -1.17 -13.82
C GLY A 200 3.48 -1.13 -13.42
N VAL A 201 4.30 -2.03 -13.98
CA VAL A 201 5.76 -2.05 -13.77
C VAL A 201 6.38 -0.75 -14.31
N LEU A 202 5.98 -0.32 -15.50
CA LEU A 202 6.43 0.94 -16.10
C LEU A 202 6.06 2.15 -15.24
N SER A 203 4.86 2.17 -14.66
CA SER A 203 4.43 3.23 -13.74
C SER A 203 5.36 3.33 -12.52
N VAL A 204 5.65 2.22 -11.84
CA VAL A 204 6.57 2.22 -10.69
C VAL A 204 7.99 2.59 -11.10
N LYS A 205 8.49 2.10 -12.24
CA LYS A 205 9.82 2.47 -12.78
C LYS A 205 9.91 3.99 -13.02
N ARG A 206 8.87 4.61 -13.59
CA ARG A 206 8.79 6.06 -13.81
C ARG A 206 8.80 6.85 -12.49
N ILE A 207 8.03 6.41 -11.50
CA ILE A 207 8.01 7.03 -10.16
C ILE A 207 9.38 6.92 -9.50
N TYR A 208 10.00 5.73 -9.55
CA TYR A 208 11.34 5.49 -9.00
C TYR A 208 12.38 6.43 -9.62
N GLN A 209 12.41 6.53 -10.95
CA GLN A 209 13.32 7.43 -11.66
C GLN A 209 13.11 8.89 -11.25
N HIS A 210 11.87 9.37 -11.17
CA HIS A 210 11.55 10.72 -10.75
C HIS A 210 12.05 11.01 -9.32
N TYR A 211 11.78 10.09 -8.39
CA TYR A 211 12.21 10.25 -7.00
C TYR A 211 13.72 10.27 -6.84
N LYS A 212 14.45 9.36 -7.51
CA LYS A 212 15.91 9.34 -7.44
C LYS A 212 16.53 10.57 -8.13
N HIS A 213 15.95 11.04 -9.24
CA HIS A 213 16.39 12.25 -9.94
C HIS A 213 16.31 13.50 -9.05
N PHE A 214 15.17 13.71 -8.37
CA PHE A 214 14.96 14.87 -7.50
C PHE A 214 15.43 14.66 -6.05
N GLY A 215 16.01 13.51 -5.72
CA GLY A 215 16.50 13.21 -4.37
C GLY A 215 15.40 13.09 -3.30
N ILE A 216 14.17 12.78 -3.72
CA ILE A 216 13.00 12.62 -2.83
C ILE A 216 13.24 11.43 -1.90
N LYS A 217 13.02 11.64 -0.59
CA LYS A 217 13.34 10.66 0.47
C LYS A 217 12.22 9.69 0.81
N THR A 218 10.99 9.98 0.39
CA THR A 218 9.85 9.09 0.53
C THR A 218 10.16 7.70 -0.04
N GLU A 219 9.92 6.67 0.76
CA GLU A 219 10.18 5.28 0.39
C GLU A 219 9.18 4.81 -0.67
N ILE A 220 9.65 4.06 -1.67
CA ILE A 220 8.78 3.50 -2.71
C ILE A 220 8.51 2.02 -2.44
N MET A 221 7.25 1.68 -2.17
CA MET A 221 6.79 0.31 -1.97
C MET A 221 5.83 -0.14 -3.09
N GLY A 222 6.34 -0.85 -4.10
CA GLY A 222 5.46 -1.42 -5.12
C GLY A 222 4.41 -2.35 -4.49
N ALA A 223 3.15 -2.25 -4.93
CA ALA A 223 2.02 -2.95 -4.32
C ALA A 223 1.04 -3.54 -5.35
N SER A 224 0.14 -4.41 -4.88
CA SER A 224 -0.97 -4.99 -5.67
C SER A 224 -0.51 -5.77 -6.91
N PHE A 225 0.33 -6.80 -6.74
CA PHE A 225 0.81 -7.64 -7.85
C PHE A 225 -0.24 -8.65 -8.35
N ARG A 226 -0.08 -9.13 -9.58
CA ARG A 226 -0.86 -10.24 -10.18
C ARG A 226 -0.03 -11.50 -10.36
N ASN A 227 1.28 -11.36 -10.52
CA ASN A 227 2.19 -12.47 -10.78
C ASN A 227 3.61 -12.11 -10.31
N THR A 228 4.46 -13.13 -10.20
CA THR A 228 5.86 -12.98 -9.77
C THR A 228 6.72 -12.22 -10.76
N SER A 229 6.43 -12.26 -12.06
CA SER A 229 7.18 -11.52 -13.08
C SER A 229 7.14 -10.00 -12.83
N GLN A 230 5.98 -9.45 -12.48
CA GLN A 230 5.86 -8.03 -12.10
C GLN A 230 6.73 -7.66 -10.89
N ILE A 231 6.85 -8.55 -9.91
CA ILE A 231 7.65 -8.35 -8.69
C ILE A 231 9.14 -8.37 -9.06
N LEU A 232 9.56 -9.39 -9.81
CA LEU A 232 10.96 -9.56 -10.19
C LEU A 232 11.45 -8.44 -11.12
N GLU A 233 10.56 -7.86 -11.93
CA GLU A 233 10.86 -6.69 -12.76
C GLU A 233 11.03 -5.38 -11.99
N LEU A 234 10.70 -5.39 -10.69
CA LEU A 234 10.90 -4.28 -9.76
C LEU A 234 11.94 -4.62 -8.67
N ALA A 235 12.70 -5.70 -8.81
CA ALA A 235 13.80 -6.01 -7.89
C ALA A 235 14.79 -4.83 -7.81
N GLY A 236 15.06 -4.35 -6.60
CA GLY A 236 15.81 -3.11 -6.34
C GLY A 236 14.96 -1.89 -5.98
N CYS A 237 13.62 -2.01 -6.02
CA CYS A 237 12.72 -1.04 -5.38
C CYS A 237 13.01 -0.99 -3.87
N ASP A 238 12.71 0.13 -3.21
CA ASP A 238 13.02 0.29 -1.78
C ASP A 238 12.30 -0.80 -0.95
N LEU A 239 10.99 -0.97 -1.21
CA LEU A 239 10.16 -2.03 -0.65
C LEU A 239 9.24 -2.66 -1.73
N LEU A 240 8.78 -3.88 -1.50
CA LEU A 240 7.69 -4.52 -2.25
C LEU A 240 6.76 -5.23 -1.28
N THR A 241 5.47 -4.88 -1.29
CA THR A 241 4.45 -5.59 -0.50
C THR A 241 3.73 -6.63 -1.35
N ILE A 242 3.81 -7.88 -0.91
CA ILE A 242 3.50 -9.06 -1.73
C ILE A 242 2.51 -9.96 -0.96
N SER A 243 1.50 -10.47 -1.67
CA SER A 243 0.52 -11.38 -1.06
C SER A 243 1.17 -12.71 -0.65
N PRO A 244 0.62 -13.42 0.37
CA PRO A 244 1.12 -14.72 0.78
C PRO A 244 1.20 -15.75 -0.36
N GLU A 245 0.29 -15.69 -1.33
CA GLU A 245 0.29 -16.57 -2.50
C GLU A 245 1.53 -16.36 -3.37
N LEU A 246 1.82 -15.10 -3.74
CA LEU A 246 2.97 -14.77 -4.57
C LEU A 246 4.30 -14.93 -3.81
N LEU A 247 4.31 -14.71 -2.49
CA LEU A 247 5.46 -15.05 -1.65
C LEU A 247 5.76 -16.55 -1.68
N ALA A 248 4.72 -17.41 -1.60
CA ALA A 248 4.90 -18.85 -1.69
C ALA A 248 5.41 -19.30 -3.08
N GLU A 249 4.94 -18.65 -4.15
CA GLU A 249 5.46 -18.90 -5.50
C GLU A 249 6.94 -18.50 -5.63
N LEU A 250 7.33 -17.32 -5.13
CA LEU A 250 8.73 -16.88 -5.12
C LEU A 250 9.62 -17.77 -4.26
N GLN A 251 9.11 -18.30 -3.14
CA GLN A 251 9.85 -19.19 -2.26
C GLN A 251 10.10 -20.57 -2.91
N LYS A 252 9.19 -21.03 -3.77
CA LYS A 252 9.32 -22.30 -4.51
C LYS A 252 10.11 -22.17 -5.81
N SER A 253 10.28 -20.95 -6.32
CA SER A 253 10.99 -20.67 -7.56
C SER A 253 12.50 -20.64 -7.33
N ASP A 254 13.26 -21.25 -8.24
CA ASP A 254 14.72 -21.19 -8.34
C ASP A 254 15.20 -20.22 -9.43
N GLN A 255 14.27 -19.44 -10.02
CA GLN A 255 14.58 -18.44 -11.03
C GLN A 255 15.63 -17.45 -10.49
N LEU A 256 16.67 -17.21 -11.31
CA LEU A 256 17.69 -16.22 -10.98
C LEU A 256 17.08 -14.82 -10.97
N VAL A 257 17.27 -14.10 -9.86
CA VAL A 257 16.80 -12.72 -9.71
C VAL A 257 17.97 -11.77 -9.95
N SER A 258 17.77 -10.84 -10.88
CA SER A 258 18.70 -9.73 -11.14
C SER A 258 18.09 -8.43 -10.65
N ARG A 259 18.92 -7.53 -10.12
CA ARG A 259 18.49 -6.17 -9.76
C ARG A 259 18.11 -5.40 -11.03
N LYS A 260 16.91 -4.83 -11.05
CA LYS A 260 16.31 -4.08 -12.17
C LYS A 260 16.26 -2.58 -11.92
N LEU A 261 16.07 -2.17 -10.68
CA LEU A 261 16.06 -0.76 -10.26
C LEU A 261 17.39 -0.39 -9.59
N LEU A 262 18.08 0.60 -10.17
CA LEU A 262 19.39 1.08 -9.73
C LEU A 262 19.28 2.55 -9.30
N GLU A 263 19.99 2.93 -8.23
CA GLU A 263 19.97 4.30 -7.69
C GLU A 263 20.53 5.33 -8.67
N LYS A 264 21.51 4.95 -9.50
CA LYS A 264 22.05 5.76 -10.58
C LYS A 264 21.48 5.25 -11.90
N SER A 265 20.44 5.91 -12.39
CA SER A 265 20.00 5.78 -13.76
C SER A 265 21.01 6.50 -14.66
N GLU A 266 21.58 5.80 -15.65
CA GLU A 266 22.46 6.39 -16.68
C GLU A 266 21.73 7.38 -17.61
N SER A 267 20.40 7.52 -17.46
CA SER A 267 19.61 8.49 -18.23
C SER A 267 19.96 9.92 -17.85
N SER A 268 20.63 10.62 -18.76
CA SER A 268 20.89 12.05 -18.78
C SER A 268 19.70 12.88 -19.29
N ALA A 269 18.50 12.28 -19.42
CA ALA A 269 17.33 13.02 -19.88
C ALA A 269 16.89 14.01 -18.79
N GLU A 270 16.71 15.27 -19.17
CA GLU A 270 16.10 16.28 -18.30
C GLU A 270 14.68 15.83 -17.96
N ILE A 271 14.41 15.62 -16.66
CA ILE A 271 13.07 15.34 -16.16
C ILE A 271 12.51 16.65 -15.64
N ASP A 272 11.40 17.11 -16.22
CA ASP A 272 10.77 18.36 -15.79
C ASP A 272 10.19 18.24 -14.38
N MET A 273 10.31 19.32 -13.61
CA MET A 273 9.67 19.44 -12.33
C MET A 273 8.16 19.61 -12.53
N LEU A 274 7.37 18.79 -11.85
CA LEU A 274 5.92 18.90 -11.89
C LEU A 274 5.45 20.11 -11.07
N LYS A 275 4.41 20.77 -11.57
CA LYS A 275 3.70 21.82 -10.81
C LYS A 275 2.70 21.14 -9.88
N LEU A 276 2.88 21.31 -8.56
CA LEU A 276 2.19 20.53 -7.53
C LEU A 276 1.20 21.35 -6.68
N ASP A 277 0.63 22.42 -7.20
CA ASP A 277 -0.56 23.03 -6.60
C ASP A 277 -1.82 22.22 -6.93
N GLU A 278 -2.88 22.44 -6.15
CA GLU A 278 -4.13 21.70 -6.24
C GLU A 278 -4.72 21.68 -7.66
N SER A 279 -4.71 22.83 -8.34
CA SER A 279 -5.30 22.96 -9.68
C SER A 279 -4.54 22.12 -10.70
N SER A 280 -3.21 22.12 -10.61
CA SER A 280 -2.33 21.35 -11.48
C SER A 280 -2.44 19.85 -11.16
N PHE A 281 -2.44 19.47 -9.87
CA PHE A 281 -2.64 18.09 -9.45
C PHE A 281 -3.95 17.50 -9.99
N ARG A 282 -5.07 18.22 -9.80
CA ARG A 282 -6.38 17.75 -10.24
C ARG A 282 -6.46 17.61 -11.76
N LEU A 283 -5.89 18.57 -12.50
CA LEU A 283 -5.88 18.52 -13.96
C LEU A 283 -5.03 17.35 -14.49
N GLU A 284 -3.82 17.18 -13.98
CA GLU A 284 -2.92 16.09 -14.39
C GLU A 284 -3.51 14.72 -14.05
N LEU A 285 -4.09 14.55 -12.86
CA LEU A 285 -4.75 13.30 -12.49
C LEU A 285 -5.95 13.01 -13.39
N ASN A 286 -6.77 14.02 -13.68
CA ASN A 286 -7.93 13.91 -14.57
C ASN A 286 -7.54 13.51 -16.01
N ASN A 287 -6.39 13.99 -16.50
CA ASN A 287 -5.87 13.65 -17.82
C ASN A 287 -5.39 12.18 -17.92
N ASP A 288 -5.13 11.53 -16.78
CA ASP A 288 -4.87 10.10 -16.71
C ASP A 288 -6.18 9.35 -16.38
N ALA A 289 -6.88 8.91 -17.42
CA ALA A 289 -8.15 8.18 -17.28
C ALA A 289 -8.02 6.93 -16.41
N MET A 290 -6.92 6.18 -16.54
CA MET A 290 -6.67 4.98 -15.74
C MET A 290 -6.53 5.35 -14.27
N ALA A 291 -5.72 6.35 -13.94
CA ALA A 291 -5.51 6.76 -12.56
C ALA A 291 -6.78 7.33 -11.92
N THR A 292 -7.53 8.16 -12.66
CA THR A 292 -8.81 8.71 -12.20
C THR A 292 -9.82 7.61 -11.88
N GLU A 293 -10.02 6.67 -12.81
CA GLU A 293 -10.98 5.58 -12.63
C GLU A 293 -10.56 4.64 -11.51
N LYS A 294 -9.28 4.25 -11.44
CA LYS A 294 -8.77 3.29 -10.44
C LYS A 294 -8.67 3.87 -9.04
N LEU A 295 -8.38 5.16 -8.87
CA LEU A 295 -8.45 5.83 -7.57
C LEU A 295 -9.90 5.79 -7.03
N ALA A 296 -10.85 6.24 -7.85
CA ALA A 296 -12.25 6.29 -7.45
C ALA A 296 -12.83 4.89 -7.20
N GLU A 297 -12.52 3.90 -8.05
CA GLU A 297 -12.90 2.51 -7.85
C GLU A 297 -12.31 1.93 -6.56
N GLY A 298 -11.02 2.18 -6.31
CA GLY A 298 -10.33 1.70 -5.11
C GLY A 298 -10.99 2.18 -3.83
N ILE A 299 -11.30 3.47 -3.75
CA ILE A 299 -11.98 4.09 -2.60
C ILE A 299 -13.36 3.45 -2.41
N ARG A 300 -14.18 3.36 -3.47
CA ARG A 300 -15.52 2.75 -3.38
C ARG A 300 -15.48 1.31 -2.86
N ASN A 301 -14.54 0.51 -3.37
CA ASN A 301 -14.41 -0.88 -2.93
C ASN A 301 -14.01 -0.99 -1.45
N PHE A 302 -13.12 -0.11 -0.97
CA PHE A 302 -12.76 -0.06 0.45
C PHE A 302 -13.89 0.43 1.36
N CYS A 303 -14.74 1.36 0.89
CA CYS A 303 -15.97 1.72 1.61
C CYS A 303 -16.91 0.51 1.72
N ILE A 304 -17.17 -0.18 0.61
CA ILE A 304 -18.02 -1.38 0.56
C ILE A 304 -17.50 -2.47 1.52
N ASP A 305 -16.19 -2.70 1.55
CA ASP A 305 -15.61 -3.72 2.43
C ASP A 305 -15.64 -3.28 3.91
N THR A 306 -15.56 -1.99 4.19
CA THR A 306 -15.77 -1.45 5.54
C THR A 306 -17.21 -1.67 6.00
N GLU A 307 -18.22 -1.42 5.15
CA GLU A 307 -19.63 -1.69 5.46
C GLU A 307 -19.89 -3.19 5.71
N LYS A 308 -19.25 -4.07 4.93
CA LYS A 308 -19.31 -5.52 5.19
C LYS A 308 -18.68 -5.90 6.52
N LEU A 309 -17.57 -5.25 6.91
CA LEU A 309 -16.95 -5.46 8.21
C LEU A 309 -17.85 -4.97 9.34
N GLU A 310 -18.49 -3.81 9.20
CA GLU A 310 -19.48 -3.32 10.16
C GLU A 310 -20.64 -4.32 10.32
N ASN A 311 -21.15 -4.88 9.23
CA ASN A 311 -22.18 -5.92 9.27
C ASN A 311 -21.71 -7.20 9.97
N LEU A 312 -20.45 -7.59 9.81
CA LEU A 312 -19.86 -8.74 10.50
C LEU A 312 -19.73 -8.49 12.01
N LEU A 313 -19.45 -7.25 12.42
CA LEU A 313 -19.24 -6.87 13.81
C LEU A 313 -20.53 -6.59 14.58
N SER A 314 -21.65 -6.40 13.87
CA SER A 314 -22.97 -6.14 14.43
C SER A 314 -23.54 -7.30 15.25
#